data_AF-A0A239AVB1-F1
#
_entry.id   AF-A0A239AVB1-F1
#
_cell.length_a   1.000
_cell.length_b   1.000
_cell.length_c   1.000
_cell.angle_alpha   90.00
_cell.angle_beta   90.00
_cell.angle_gamma   90.00
#
_symmetry.space_group_name_H-M   'P 1'
#
loop_
_entity.id
_entity.type
_entity.pdbx_description
1 polymer ?
#
loop_
_entity_poly.entity_id
_entity_poly.type
_entity_poly.pdbx_seq_one_letter_code
_entity_poly.pdbx_strand_id
1 'polypeptide(L)'
;MGSQLSEESARPLMQAYPILSHPELPTQAAALLTYWKQEGVDLSAVQALTPTTESSLLTVLQHILTYTGEINVDHQDVWEVMSDATSLQFGMATGEGQSRAEVTGPQLWNSSTMLGDGSLPAQRILLAIQSGMSAELEMDELTQILEYLMDQTGRQAEVVFGHGLEPALGERIRLLLVGRRIILT
;
A
#
# COMPACT_ATOMS: atom_id res chain seq x y z
N MET A 1 -33.25 -33.74 16.54
CA MET A 1 -32.75 -32.97 15.39
C MET A 1 -31.62 -32.10 15.92
N GLY A 2 -30.38 -32.61 15.85
CA GLY A 2 -29.20 -31.82 16.21
C GLY A 2 -28.82 -30.97 15.01
N SER A 3 -28.90 -29.65 15.16
CA SER A 3 -28.31 -28.70 14.22
C SER A 3 -26.79 -28.84 14.30
N GLN A 4 -26.19 -29.47 13.30
CA GLN A 4 -24.76 -29.33 13.05
C GLN A 4 -24.51 -27.87 12.69
N LEU A 5 -24.01 -27.11 13.65
CA LEU A 5 -23.27 -25.88 13.37
C LEU A 5 -22.01 -26.34 12.64
N SER A 6 -21.95 -26.08 11.34
CA SER A 6 -20.73 -26.25 10.57
C SER A 6 -19.64 -25.43 11.24
N GLU A 7 -18.60 -26.08 11.74
CA GLU A 7 -17.37 -25.41 12.17
C GLU A 7 -16.75 -24.76 10.93
N GLU A 8 -17.10 -23.49 10.72
CA GLU A 8 -16.47 -22.59 9.78
C GLU A 8 -15.00 -22.45 10.21
N SER A 9 -14.15 -23.26 9.57
CA SER A 9 -12.72 -23.28 9.85
C SER A 9 -12.14 -21.93 9.42
N ALA A 10 -11.84 -21.08 10.40
CA ALA A 10 -11.12 -19.83 10.18
C ALA A 10 -9.88 -20.10 9.32
N ARG A 11 -9.75 -19.37 8.20
CA ARG A 11 -8.63 -19.50 7.27
C ARG A 11 -7.31 -19.36 8.03
N PRO A 12 -6.34 -20.28 7.87
CA PRO A 12 -5.02 -20.09 8.46
C PRO A 12 -4.37 -18.85 7.86
N LEU A 13 -3.80 -18.01 8.73
CA LEU A 13 -3.08 -16.79 8.33
C LEU A 13 -1.95 -17.14 7.33
N MET A 14 -1.69 -16.24 6.38
CA MET A 14 -0.54 -16.39 5.50
C MET A 14 0.75 -16.51 6.31
N GLN A 15 1.69 -17.31 5.83
CA GLN A 15 2.99 -17.48 6.50
C GLN A 15 3.77 -16.16 6.50
N ALA A 16 4.69 -16.02 7.45
CA ALA A 16 5.59 -14.87 7.46
C ALA A 16 6.38 -14.82 6.14
N TYR A 17 6.55 -13.62 5.58
CA TYR A 17 7.34 -13.43 4.37
C TYR A 17 8.75 -14.01 4.58
N PRO A 18 9.19 -14.99 3.76
CA PRO A 18 10.54 -15.48 3.88
C PRO A 18 11.48 -14.33 3.54
N ILE A 19 12.24 -13.84 4.52
CA ILE A 19 13.24 -12.80 4.31
C ILE A 19 14.19 -13.30 3.23
N LEU A 20 14.00 -12.83 2.00
CA LEU A 20 14.86 -13.20 0.89
C LEU A 20 16.21 -12.57 1.17
N SER A 21 17.15 -13.37 1.66
CA SER A 21 18.56 -13.01 1.70
C SER A 21 19.08 -12.92 0.27
N HIS A 22 18.83 -11.79 -0.43
CA HIS A 22 19.69 -11.22 -1.49
C HIS A 22 19.21 -9.85 -2.03
N PRO A 23 20.15 -9.01 -2.54
CA PRO A 23 19.93 -7.61 -2.88
C PRO A 23 19.64 -7.43 -4.38
N GLU A 24 18.54 -6.76 -4.73
CA GLU A 24 18.36 -5.80 -5.83
C GLU A 24 16.87 -5.39 -5.85
N LEU A 25 16.62 -4.08 -5.78
CA LEU A 25 15.31 -3.45 -5.47
C LEU A 25 14.17 -3.82 -6.45
N PRO A 26 14.39 -3.99 -7.77
CA PRO A 26 13.33 -4.43 -8.68
C PRO A 26 12.91 -5.89 -8.46
N THR A 27 13.86 -6.75 -8.05
CA THR A 27 13.62 -8.17 -7.81
C THR A 27 12.82 -8.39 -6.53
N GLN A 28 13.02 -7.53 -5.51
CA GLN A 28 12.33 -7.64 -4.23
C GLN A 28 10.82 -7.35 -4.35
N ALA A 29 10.43 -6.29 -5.04
CA ALA A 29 9.02 -5.99 -5.31
C ALA A 29 8.33 -7.11 -6.12
N ALA A 30 9.00 -7.62 -7.16
CA ALA A 30 8.49 -8.71 -7.98
C ALA A 30 8.35 -10.01 -7.19
N ALA A 31 9.32 -10.31 -6.32
CA ALA A 31 9.29 -11.49 -5.46
C ALA A 31 8.18 -11.39 -4.40
N LEU A 32 8.00 -10.23 -3.77
CA LEU A 32 6.90 -9.98 -2.83
C LEU A 32 5.54 -10.19 -3.50
N LEU A 33 5.34 -9.59 -4.68
CA LEU A 33 4.10 -9.75 -5.45
C LEU A 33 3.85 -11.20 -5.87
N THR A 34 4.90 -11.89 -6.33
CA THR A 34 4.82 -13.31 -6.71
C THR A 34 4.42 -14.16 -5.51
N TYR A 35 5.05 -13.94 -4.36
CA TYR A 35 4.77 -14.69 -3.14
C TYR A 35 3.36 -14.42 -2.62
N TRP A 36 2.92 -13.16 -2.60
CA TRP A 36 1.55 -12.78 -2.24
C TRP A 36 0.51 -13.49 -3.11
N LYS A 37 0.73 -13.57 -4.42
CA LYS A 37 -0.15 -14.29 -5.36
C LYS A 37 -0.21 -15.80 -5.11
N GLN A 38 0.92 -16.41 -4.72
CA GLN A 38 1.00 -17.86 -4.47
C GLN A 38 0.27 -18.24 -3.17
N GLU A 39 0.56 -17.55 -2.08
CA GLU A 39 -0.03 -17.82 -0.76
C GLU A 39 -1.48 -17.33 -0.64
N GLY A 40 -1.82 -16.30 -1.42
CA GLY A 40 -3.13 -15.66 -1.44
C GLY A 40 -4.06 -16.13 -2.54
N VAL A 41 -3.85 -17.32 -3.14
CA VAL A 41 -4.59 -17.77 -4.34
C VAL A 41 -6.13 -17.70 -4.20
N ASP A 42 -6.63 -17.88 -2.99
CA ASP A 42 -8.06 -17.85 -2.68
C ASP A 42 -8.57 -16.47 -2.21
N LEU A 43 -7.71 -15.47 -2.09
CA LEU A 43 -8.09 -14.11 -1.70
C LEU A 43 -8.80 -13.40 -2.86
N SER A 44 -9.93 -12.74 -2.57
CA SER A 44 -10.67 -11.97 -3.57
C SER A 44 -9.84 -10.85 -4.21
N ALA A 45 -8.90 -10.23 -3.48
CA ALA A 45 -8.00 -9.23 -4.07
C ALA A 45 -7.02 -9.86 -5.08
N VAL A 46 -6.49 -11.05 -4.80
CA VAL A 46 -5.60 -11.78 -5.71
C VAL A 46 -6.36 -12.26 -6.93
N GLN A 47 -7.57 -12.80 -6.75
CA GLN A 47 -8.44 -13.25 -7.84
C GLN A 47 -8.89 -12.10 -8.76
N ALA A 48 -8.98 -10.88 -8.23
CA ALA A 48 -9.34 -9.68 -9.00
C ALA A 48 -8.16 -9.10 -9.82
N LEU A 49 -6.94 -9.61 -9.68
CA LEU A 49 -5.79 -9.12 -10.44
C LEU A 49 -5.95 -9.37 -11.94
N THR A 50 -5.76 -8.31 -12.71
CA THR A 50 -5.54 -8.36 -14.16
C THR A 50 -4.07 -8.05 -14.48
N PRO A 51 -3.56 -8.37 -15.69
CA PRO A 51 -2.20 -8.00 -16.07
C PRO A 51 -1.91 -6.50 -15.93
N THR A 52 -2.90 -5.64 -16.17
CA THR A 52 -2.78 -4.18 -16.05
C THR A 52 -2.65 -3.74 -14.59
N THR A 53 -3.52 -4.24 -13.71
CA THR A 53 -3.47 -3.91 -12.28
C THR A 53 -2.25 -4.53 -11.60
N GLU A 54 -1.82 -5.71 -12.03
CA GLU A 54 -0.59 -6.36 -11.56
C GLU A 54 0.65 -5.52 -11.90
N SER A 55 0.77 -5.06 -13.15
CA SER A 55 1.87 -4.17 -13.57
C SER A 55 1.88 -2.85 -12.81
N SER A 56 0.69 -2.28 -12.58
CA SER A 56 0.54 -1.04 -11.80
C SER A 56 0.93 -1.24 -10.33
N LEU A 57 0.49 -2.33 -9.71
CA LEU A 57 0.85 -2.68 -8.34
C LEU A 57 2.36 -2.92 -8.21
N LEU A 58 2.96 -3.67 -9.15
CA LEU A 58 4.40 -3.88 -9.17
C LEU A 58 5.16 -2.55 -9.22
N THR A 59 4.71 -1.60 -10.03
CA THR A 59 5.31 -0.25 -10.11
C THR A 59 5.23 0.46 -8.75
N VAL A 60 4.07 0.44 -8.08
CA VAL A 60 3.90 1.03 -6.74
C VAL A 60 4.84 0.38 -5.73
N LEU A 61 4.91 -0.95 -5.69
CA LEU A 61 5.79 -1.68 -4.77
C LEU A 61 7.27 -1.40 -5.05
N GLN A 62 7.68 -1.29 -6.32
CA GLN A 62 9.03 -0.90 -6.67
C GLN A 62 9.36 0.48 -6.14
N HIS A 63 8.48 1.47 -6.30
CA HIS A 63 8.70 2.80 -5.75
C HIS A 63 8.80 2.78 -4.22
N ILE A 64 7.93 2.05 -3.52
CA ILE A 64 7.99 1.96 -2.06
C ILE A 64 9.31 1.35 -1.58
N LEU A 65 9.76 0.26 -2.21
CA LEU A 65 10.92 -0.49 -1.75
C LEU A 65 12.27 0.07 -2.25
N THR A 66 12.28 0.84 -3.34
CA THR A 66 13.53 1.31 -3.97
C THR A 66 14.15 2.50 -3.26
N TYR A 67 13.34 3.46 -2.80
CA TYR A 67 13.86 4.72 -2.30
C TYR A 67 14.03 4.66 -0.78
N THR A 68 15.30 4.67 -0.37
CA THR A 68 15.67 4.74 1.04
C THR A 68 15.59 6.18 1.54
N GLY A 69 14.92 6.39 2.66
CA GLY A 69 14.72 7.71 3.27
C GLY A 69 15.11 7.74 4.75
N GLU A 70 14.89 8.89 5.40
CA GLU A 70 15.18 9.05 6.83
C GLU A 70 14.29 8.18 7.72
N ILE A 71 13.03 7.98 7.29
CA ILE A 71 12.09 7.01 7.88
C ILE A 71 11.71 6.04 6.76
N ASN A 72 12.43 4.92 6.71
CA ASN A 72 12.25 3.92 5.68
C ASN A 72 11.12 2.95 6.03
N VAL A 73 10.26 2.67 5.05
CA VAL A 73 9.32 1.54 5.05
C VAL A 73 10.04 0.35 4.43
N ASP A 74 9.89 -0.83 5.02
CA ASP A 74 10.57 -2.04 4.54
C ASP A 74 9.61 -3.11 3.98
N HIS A 75 10.18 -4.26 3.62
CA HIS A 75 9.42 -5.39 3.09
C HIS A 75 8.41 -5.95 4.07
N GLN A 76 8.73 -5.91 5.36
CA GLN A 76 7.86 -6.41 6.41
C GLN A 76 6.63 -5.52 6.54
N ASP A 77 6.80 -4.19 6.49
CA ASP A 77 5.67 -3.25 6.48
C ASP A 77 4.75 -3.50 5.27
N VAL A 78 5.33 -3.64 4.07
CA VAL A 78 4.56 -3.92 2.85
C VAL A 78 3.84 -5.27 2.95
N TRP A 79 4.53 -6.30 3.45
CA TRP A 79 3.94 -7.62 3.65
C TRP A 79 2.81 -7.61 4.67
N GLU A 80 2.97 -6.90 5.78
CA GLU A 80 1.93 -6.79 6.81
C GLU A 80 0.68 -6.09 6.29
N VAL A 81 0.83 -5.16 5.34
CA VAL A 81 -0.31 -4.55 4.67
C VAL A 81 -0.88 -5.44 3.56
N MET A 82 -0.10 -6.24 2.84
CA MET A 82 -0.65 -7.04 1.73
C MET A 82 -1.18 -8.41 2.15
N SER A 83 -0.57 -9.04 3.16
CA SER A 83 -0.95 -10.36 3.66
C SER A 83 -2.44 -10.40 4.00
N ASP A 84 -3.09 -11.51 3.67
CA ASP A 84 -4.50 -11.78 3.96
C ASP A 84 -5.51 -10.74 3.42
N ALA A 85 -5.09 -9.81 2.55
CA ALA A 85 -5.96 -8.78 2.01
C ALA A 85 -7.07 -9.40 1.14
N THR A 86 -8.30 -9.40 1.64
CA THR A 86 -9.49 -9.73 0.84
C THR A 86 -9.86 -8.57 -0.08
N SER A 87 -9.51 -7.34 0.33
CA SER A 87 -9.58 -6.15 -0.51
C SER A 87 -8.27 -5.37 -0.40
N LEU A 88 -7.73 -4.92 -1.53
CA LEU A 88 -6.48 -4.19 -1.62
C LEU A 88 -6.68 -2.91 -2.44
N GLN A 89 -6.46 -1.76 -1.81
CA GLN A 89 -6.39 -0.47 -2.46
C GLN A 89 -4.93 -0.12 -2.70
N PHE A 90 -4.56 0.33 -3.89
CA PHE A 90 -3.23 0.84 -4.14
C PHE A 90 -3.21 1.95 -5.19
N GLY A 91 -2.25 2.85 -5.10
CA GLY A 91 -2.18 3.98 -6.01
C GLY A 91 -0.88 4.76 -5.91
N MET A 92 -0.70 5.63 -6.89
CA MET A 92 0.41 6.58 -6.94
C MET A 92 -0.09 7.90 -7.53
N ALA A 93 0.29 9.01 -6.93
CA ALA A 93 0.05 10.35 -7.47
C ALA A 93 1.30 11.21 -7.31
N THR A 94 1.44 12.24 -8.14
CA THR A 94 2.55 13.18 -8.08
C THR A 94 1.99 14.59 -8.25
N GLY A 95 2.43 15.51 -7.40
CA GLY A 95 2.05 16.91 -7.46
C GLY A 95 3.24 17.83 -7.24
N GLU A 96 3.04 19.11 -7.57
CA GLU A 96 4.09 20.13 -7.60
C GLU A 96 3.53 21.52 -7.24
N GLY A 97 4.42 22.45 -6.92
CA GLY A 97 4.06 23.83 -6.54
C GLY A 97 3.65 23.97 -5.07
N GLN A 98 3.24 25.19 -4.70
CA GLN A 98 3.01 25.59 -3.30
C GLN A 98 1.90 24.80 -2.58
N SER A 99 0.91 24.30 -3.33
CA SER A 99 -0.21 23.50 -2.80
C SER A 99 -0.08 22.01 -3.12
N ARG A 100 1.14 21.51 -3.37
CA ARG A 100 1.36 20.13 -3.82
C ARG A 100 0.78 19.09 -2.86
N ALA A 101 0.92 19.25 -1.54
CA ALA A 101 0.33 18.34 -0.56
C ALA A 101 -1.21 18.32 -0.59
N GLU A 102 -1.82 19.51 -0.63
CA GLU A 102 -3.27 19.71 -0.64
C GLU A 102 -3.95 19.02 -1.84
N VAL A 103 -3.31 19.07 -3.01
CA VAL A 103 -3.87 18.49 -4.24
C VAL A 103 -3.55 17.01 -4.39
N THR A 104 -2.37 16.57 -3.97
CA THR A 104 -1.89 15.21 -4.27
C THR A 104 -2.57 14.15 -3.43
N GLY A 105 -2.93 14.45 -2.17
CA GLY A 105 -3.69 13.52 -1.31
C GLY A 105 -5.04 13.11 -1.92
N PRO A 106 -5.91 14.08 -2.28
CA PRO A 106 -7.15 13.81 -3.00
C PRO A 106 -6.96 13.14 -4.35
N GLN A 107 -5.95 13.55 -5.11
CA GLN A 107 -5.64 12.92 -6.38
C GLN A 107 -5.31 11.44 -6.21
N LEU A 108 -4.42 11.10 -5.26
CA LEU A 108 -4.04 9.73 -4.93
C LEU A 108 -5.26 8.89 -4.58
N TRP A 109 -6.09 9.37 -3.65
CA TRP A 109 -7.27 8.62 -3.19
C TRP A 109 -8.23 8.32 -4.32
N ASN A 110 -8.56 9.33 -5.12
CA ASN A 110 -9.54 9.20 -6.22
C ASN A 110 -9.02 8.38 -7.41
N SER A 111 -7.70 8.37 -7.66
CA SER A 111 -7.11 7.59 -8.75
C SER A 111 -6.61 6.20 -8.33
N SER A 112 -6.76 5.83 -7.06
CA SER A 112 -6.31 4.53 -6.56
C SER A 112 -7.12 3.39 -7.16
N THR A 113 -6.45 2.28 -7.46
CA THR A 113 -7.08 1.03 -7.90
C THR A 113 -7.54 0.23 -6.67
N MET A 114 -8.71 -0.40 -6.79
CA MET A 114 -9.26 -1.31 -5.79
C MET A 114 -9.33 -2.72 -6.37
N LEU A 115 -8.81 -3.71 -5.64
CA LEU A 115 -8.91 -5.13 -5.95
C LEU A 115 -9.77 -5.82 -4.90
N GLY A 116 -10.60 -6.78 -5.31
CA GLY A 116 -11.47 -7.53 -4.40
C GLY A 116 -12.78 -6.80 -4.07
N ASP A 117 -13.29 -6.99 -2.86
CA ASP A 117 -14.54 -6.35 -2.41
C ASP A 117 -14.29 -4.89 -2.01
N GLY A 118 -14.62 -3.98 -2.92
CA GLY A 118 -14.36 -2.55 -2.79
C GLY A 118 -15.36 -1.75 -1.96
N SER A 119 -16.19 -2.41 -1.15
CA SER A 119 -17.32 -1.76 -0.46
C SER A 119 -16.95 -0.99 0.81
N LEU A 120 -15.77 -1.20 1.39
CA LEU A 120 -15.43 -0.69 2.72
C LEU A 120 -13.99 -0.13 2.79
N PRO A 121 -13.76 0.93 3.58
CA PRO A 121 -12.45 1.56 3.71
C PRO A 121 -11.40 0.60 4.28
N ALA A 122 -10.14 0.84 3.89
CA ALA A 122 -8.98 0.08 4.36
C ALA A 122 -8.83 0.20 5.90
N GLN A 123 -8.49 -0.92 6.55
CA GLN A 123 -8.25 -1.00 7.98
C GLN A 123 -6.79 -0.72 8.35
N ARG A 124 -5.87 -1.00 7.41
CA ARG A 124 -4.44 -0.72 7.55
C ARG A 124 -3.92 -0.14 6.25
N ILE A 125 -3.18 0.96 6.33
CA ILE A 125 -2.62 1.68 5.20
C ILE A 125 -1.12 1.85 5.41
N LEU A 126 -0.38 1.63 4.34
CA LEU A 126 1.00 2.05 4.17
C LEU A 126 1.01 3.24 3.20
N LEU A 127 1.52 4.37 3.69
CA LEU A 127 1.75 5.58 2.92
C LEU A 127 3.25 5.81 2.76
N ALA A 128 3.76 5.78 1.52
CA ALA A 128 5.12 6.21 1.23
C ALA A 128 5.10 7.57 0.54
N ILE A 129 5.92 8.49 1.03
CA ILE A 129 6.03 9.85 0.51
C ILE A 129 7.44 10.08 -0.02
N GLN A 130 7.55 10.47 -1.27
CA GLN A 130 8.82 10.78 -1.91
C GLN A 130 8.85 12.25 -2.27
N SER A 131 9.95 12.93 -1.93
CA SER A 131 10.18 14.33 -2.29
C SER A 131 11.51 14.48 -3.00
N GLY A 132 11.67 15.51 -3.82
CA GLY A 132 12.95 15.78 -4.47
C GLY A 132 13.91 16.55 -3.57
N MET A 133 15.22 16.45 -3.87
CA MET A 133 16.26 17.14 -3.10
C MET A 133 16.18 18.68 -3.17
N SER A 134 15.49 19.22 -4.18
CA SER A 134 15.32 20.67 -4.34
C SER A 134 14.20 21.24 -3.47
N ALA A 135 13.25 20.40 -3.05
CA ALA A 135 12.16 20.77 -2.17
C ALA A 135 11.70 19.52 -1.40
N GLU A 136 12.32 19.29 -0.25
CA GLU A 136 12.01 18.17 0.64
C GLU A 136 10.58 18.26 1.20
N LEU A 137 10.06 17.14 1.71
CA LEU A 137 8.76 17.08 2.37
C LEU A 137 8.76 17.94 3.64
N GLU A 138 7.81 18.84 3.77
CA GLU A 138 7.62 19.63 5.00
C GLU A 138 6.66 18.93 5.98
N MET A 139 6.78 19.24 7.27
CA MET A 139 5.91 18.64 8.31
C MET A 139 4.44 19.05 8.17
N ASP A 140 4.17 20.26 7.69
CA ASP A 140 2.80 20.73 7.43
C ASP A 140 2.19 19.97 6.24
N GLU A 141 2.99 19.69 5.20
CA GLU A 141 2.58 18.85 4.07
C GLU A 141 2.27 17.42 4.51
N LEU A 142 3.16 16.82 5.31
CA LEU A 142 2.95 15.48 5.89
C LEU A 142 1.64 15.43 6.68
N THR A 143 1.43 16.40 7.57
CA THR A 143 0.23 16.48 8.40
C THR A 143 -1.03 16.57 7.54
N GLN A 144 -1.02 17.45 6.54
CA GLN A 144 -2.15 17.63 5.62
C GLN A 144 -2.50 16.34 4.86
N ILE A 145 -1.49 15.62 4.36
CA ILE A 145 -1.70 14.35 3.65
C ILE A 145 -2.27 13.28 4.58
N LEU A 146 -1.71 13.14 5.79
CA LEU A 146 -2.17 12.16 6.77
C LEU A 146 -3.59 12.44 7.23
N GLU A 147 -3.92 13.69 7.56
CA GLU A 147 -5.27 14.10 7.95
C GLU A 147 -6.30 13.77 6.87
N TYR A 148 -6.00 14.09 5.61
CA TYR A 148 -6.88 13.76 4.50
C TYR A 148 -7.16 12.25 4.40
N LEU A 149 -6.12 11.41 4.44
CA LEU A 149 -6.27 9.95 4.33
C LEU A 149 -6.98 9.33 5.55
N MET A 150 -6.71 9.84 6.75
CA MET A 150 -7.42 9.40 7.96
C MET A 150 -8.90 9.75 7.89
N ASP A 151 -9.26 10.90 7.33
CA ASP A 151 -10.66 11.29 7.14
C ASP A 151 -11.36 10.39 6.11
N GLN A 152 -10.68 10.03 5.00
CA GLN A 152 -11.24 9.10 4.01
C GLN A 152 -11.46 7.68 4.57
N THR A 153 -10.67 7.28 5.57
CA THR A 153 -10.68 5.91 6.12
C THR A 153 -11.47 5.77 7.41
N GLY A 154 -12.09 6.85 7.89
CA GLY A 154 -12.92 6.85 9.09
C GLY A 154 -12.14 6.89 10.40
N ARG A 155 -10.89 7.36 10.39
CA ARG A 155 -10.00 7.59 11.56
C ARG A 155 -9.70 6.38 12.46
N GLN A 156 -10.15 5.19 12.10
CA GLN A 156 -9.86 3.94 12.81
C GLN A 156 -8.80 3.09 12.11
N ALA A 157 -8.35 3.51 10.93
CA ALA A 157 -7.32 2.80 10.20
C ALA A 157 -5.96 2.98 10.89
N GLU A 158 -5.21 1.89 10.98
CA GLU A 158 -3.80 1.94 11.32
C GLU A 158 -3.03 2.49 10.11
N VAL A 159 -2.22 3.53 10.32
CA VAL A 159 -1.41 4.13 9.26
C VAL A 159 0.07 3.92 9.60
N VAL A 160 0.74 3.17 8.74
CA VAL A 160 2.19 3.10 8.66
C VAL A 160 2.64 4.09 7.60
N PHE A 161 3.62 4.93 7.90
CA PHE A 161 4.15 5.87 6.91
C PHE A 161 5.67 5.85 6.86
N GLY A 162 6.19 6.09 5.67
CA GLY A 162 7.60 6.34 5.41
C GLY A 162 7.78 7.53 4.49
N HIS A 163 8.94 8.16 4.56
CA HIS A 163 9.30 9.20 3.61
C HIS A 163 10.75 9.07 3.18
N GLY A 164 11.02 9.46 1.93
CA GLY A 164 12.36 9.43 1.36
C GLY A 164 12.58 10.45 0.26
N LEU A 165 13.83 10.51 -0.19
CA LEU A 165 14.26 11.42 -1.23
C LEU A 165 14.41 10.70 -2.57
N GLU A 166 13.81 11.25 -3.62
CA GLU A 166 13.99 10.82 -5.00
C GLU A 166 14.54 12.01 -5.81
N PRO A 167 15.84 12.03 -6.15
CA PRO A 167 16.46 13.16 -6.85
C PRO A 167 15.76 13.54 -8.16
N ALA A 168 15.13 12.57 -8.84
CA ALA A 168 14.41 12.78 -10.09
C ALA A 168 13.10 13.59 -9.93
N LEU A 169 12.59 13.78 -8.71
CA LEU A 169 11.35 14.53 -8.47
C LEU A 169 11.51 16.05 -8.54
N GLY A 170 12.73 16.60 -8.39
CA GLY A 170 12.93 18.06 -8.39
C GLY A 170 12.14 18.73 -7.27
N GLU A 171 11.14 19.54 -7.62
CA GLU A 171 10.26 20.22 -6.64
C GLU A 171 8.95 19.46 -6.36
N ARG A 172 8.80 18.25 -6.91
CA ARG A 172 7.57 17.45 -6.78
C ARG A 172 7.55 16.61 -5.51
N ILE A 173 6.34 16.28 -5.07
CA ILE A 173 6.09 15.17 -4.16
C ILE A 173 5.39 14.04 -4.92
N ARG A 174 5.71 12.81 -4.56
CA ARG A 174 5.00 11.61 -4.99
C ARG A 174 4.46 10.90 -3.76
N LEU A 175 3.17 10.58 -3.81
CA LEU A 175 2.50 9.80 -2.78
C LEU A 175 2.19 8.42 -3.34
N LEU A 176 2.48 7.39 -2.56
CA LEU A 176 2.16 6.01 -2.86
C LEU A 176 1.35 5.42 -1.71
N LEU A 177 0.27 4.73 -2.05
CA LEU A 177 -0.61 4.12 -1.07
C LEU A 177 -0.76 2.64 -1.39
N VAL A 178 -0.67 1.81 -0.35
CA VAL A 178 -1.17 0.44 -0.34
C VAL A 178 -1.99 0.29 0.93
N GLY A 179 -3.21 -0.20 0.83
CA GLY A 179 -4.09 -0.37 1.97
C GLY A 179 -4.88 -1.66 1.85
N ARG A 180 -5.03 -2.37 2.95
CA ARG A 180 -5.85 -3.58 2.98
C ARG A 180 -7.09 -3.44 3.82
N ARG A 181 -8.04 -4.30 3.50
CA ARG A 181 -9.10 -4.73 4.39
C ARG A 181 -9.14 -6.26 4.41
N ILE A 182 -9.41 -6.80 5.60
CA ILE A 182 -9.66 -8.23 5.79
C ILE A 182 -11.12 -8.38 6.21
N ILE A 183 -11.88 -9.16 5.45
CA ILE A 183 -13.23 -9.60 5.83
C ILE A 183 -13.08 -11.00 6.38
N LEU A 184 -13.33 -11.15 7.68
CA LEU A 184 -13.50 -12.46 8.29
C LEU A 184 -14.91 -12.92 7.91
N THR A 185 -15.01 -13.77 6.89
CA THR A 185 -16.21 -14.56 6.61
C THR A 185 -16.31 -15.67 7.65
#